data_AF-A0A089X9W8-F1
#
_entry.id   AF-A0A089X9W8-F1
#
_cell.length_a   1.000
_cell.length_b   1.000
_cell.length_c   1.000
_cell.angle_alpha   90.00
_cell.angle_beta   90.00
_cell.angle_gamma   90.00
#
_symmetry.space_group_name_H-M   'P 1'
#
loop_
_entity.id
_entity.type
_entity.pdbx_description
1 polymer ?
#
loop_
_entity_poly.entity_id
_entity_poly.type
_entity_poly.pdbx_seq_one_letter_code
_entity_poly.pdbx_strand_id
1 'polypeptide(L)'
;MAETTAEQPLEELDIDSYTTESEVPVEGEYTSESMASRFGDPQPAAGLGRRKEAIARVRIVPGTGKWKINGRTLEDYFPNKVHQQEVNEPFKVLELEGRYDVIARISGGGVSGQAGALRLGVARALNEADVDNNRGPLKKAGFLKRDDRAVERKKAGLKKARKAPQYSKR
;
A
#
# COMPACT_ATOMS: atom_id res chain seq x y z
N MET A 1 -8.47 -74.23 35.76
CA MET A 1 -7.21 -74.24 36.54
C MET A 1 -6.11 -74.03 35.50
N ALA A 2 -5.40 -72.91 35.37
CA ALA A 2 -5.12 -71.73 36.18
C ALA A 2 -5.00 -70.52 35.21
N GLU A 3 -5.63 -69.38 35.50
CA GLU A 3 -5.07 -68.13 36.07
C GLU A 3 -4.83 -67.04 34.99
N THR A 4 -5.48 -65.89 35.21
CA THR A 4 -5.37 -64.63 34.49
C THR A 4 -4.28 -63.77 35.13
N THR A 5 -3.44 -63.09 34.34
CA THR A 5 -2.75 -61.84 34.73
C THR A 5 -2.45 -61.01 33.47
N ALA A 6 -2.58 -59.69 33.64
CA ALA A 6 -2.82 -58.69 32.61
C ALA A 6 -1.57 -58.04 31.99
N GLU A 7 -1.78 -57.54 30.76
CA GLU A 7 -1.26 -56.35 30.07
C GLU A 7 0.21 -55.91 30.23
N GLN A 8 0.89 -55.74 29.08
CA GLN A 8 1.87 -54.68 28.86
C GLN A 8 1.66 -54.01 27.48
N PRO A 9 1.82 -52.67 27.38
CA PRO A 9 1.44 -51.85 26.23
C PRO A 9 2.51 -51.82 25.12
N LEU A 10 2.06 -51.58 23.89
CA LEU A 10 2.88 -51.39 22.68
C LEU A 10 3.68 -50.07 22.76
N GLU A 11 5.01 -50.17 22.76
CA GLU A 11 5.92 -49.06 22.49
C GLU A 11 5.95 -48.73 20.98
N GLU A 12 5.81 -47.45 20.67
CA GLU A 12 5.80 -46.86 19.33
C GLU A 12 7.25 -46.73 18.81
N LEU A 13 7.49 -47.22 17.59
CA LEU A 13 8.81 -47.27 16.95
C LEU A 13 9.24 -45.92 16.33
N ASP A 14 10.56 -45.68 16.42
CA ASP A 14 11.34 -44.53 15.95
C ASP A 14 11.16 -44.11 14.49
N ILE A 15 11.31 -42.81 14.22
CA ILE A 15 11.84 -42.30 12.94
C ILE A 15 12.86 -41.20 13.23
N ASP A 16 14.11 -41.62 13.33
CA ASP A 16 15.31 -40.78 13.24
C ASP A 16 15.54 -40.28 11.80
N SER A 17 16.02 -39.03 11.72
CA SER A 17 16.84 -38.46 10.63
C SER A 17 16.25 -38.37 9.20
N TYR A 18 15.88 -37.15 8.80
CA TYR A 18 16.04 -36.72 7.41
C TYR A 18 16.82 -35.41 7.37
N THR A 19 18.15 -35.54 7.34
CA THR A 19 19.06 -34.47 6.97
C THR A 19 18.99 -34.30 5.45
N THR A 20 18.46 -33.17 4.98
CA THR A 20 18.72 -32.66 3.62
C THR A 20 19.79 -31.59 3.73
N GLU A 21 21.05 -32.00 3.59
CA GLU A 21 22.14 -31.11 3.23
C GLU A 21 21.98 -30.77 1.73
N SER A 22 21.32 -29.65 1.47
CA SER A 22 21.65 -28.86 0.27
C SER A 22 22.09 -27.49 0.76
N GLU A 23 23.40 -27.34 0.92
CA GLU A 23 24.04 -26.05 1.11
C GLU A 23 23.88 -25.25 -0.19
N VAL A 24 22.77 -24.53 -0.28
CA VAL A 24 22.71 -23.34 -1.12
C VAL A 24 23.63 -22.32 -0.47
N PRO A 25 24.56 -21.66 -1.18
CA PRO A 25 25.35 -20.61 -0.58
C PRO A 25 24.41 -19.45 -0.23
N VAL A 26 23.98 -19.38 1.03
CA VAL A 26 23.21 -18.26 1.59
C VAL A 26 24.20 -17.22 2.10
N GLU A 27 25.04 -16.68 1.23
CA GLU A 27 25.92 -15.57 1.58
C GLU A 27 25.98 -14.53 0.46
N GLY A 28 24.90 -13.77 0.38
CA GLY A 28 24.98 -12.37 -0.02
C GLY A 28 24.73 -11.54 1.22
N GLU A 29 25.78 -11.12 1.91
CA GLU A 29 25.67 -10.15 3.01
C GLU A 29 24.95 -8.89 2.49
N TYR A 30 23.81 -8.57 3.10
CA TYR A 30 23.02 -7.37 2.81
C TYR A 30 23.69 -6.15 3.46
N THR A 31 24.90 -5.81 3.04
CA THR A 31 25.53 -4.58 3.51
C THR A 31 24.68 -3.38 3.06
N SER A 32 24.48 -2.40 3.95
CA SER A 32 23.73 -1.16 3.66
C SER A 32 24.24 -0.43 2.41
N GLU A 33 25.51 -0.63 2.07
CA GLU A 33 26.19 -0.13 0.88
C GLU A 33 25.69 -0.80 -0.42
N SER A 34 25.42 -2.11 -0.39
CA SER A 34 24.85 -2.85 -1.54
C SER A 34 23.42 -2.41 -1.88
N MET A 35 22.67 -1.94 -0.87
CA MET A 35 21.33 -1.39 -1.03
C MET A 35 21.36 0.06 -1.53
N ALA A 36 22.40 0.84 -1.21
CA ALA A 36 22.57 2.21 -1.68
C ALA A 36 22.95 2.29 -3.17
N SER A 37 23.65 1.28 -3.70
CA SER A 37 24.02 1.20 -5.13
C SER A 37 22.82 0.96 -6.07
N ARG A 38 21.73 0.37 -5.57
CA ARG A 38 20.53 0.04 -6.36
C ARG A 38 19.54 1.19 -6.52
N PHE A 39 19.56 2.16 -5.61
CA PHE A 39 18.61 3.27 -5.59
C PHE A 39 19.41 4.57 -5.72
N GLY A 40 19.13 5.37 -6.76
CA GLY A 40 19.84 6.63 -6.99
C GLY A 40 19.73 7.62 -5.83
N ASP A 41 20.49 8.71 -5.90
CA ASP A 41 20.48 9.75 -4.87
C ASP A 41 19.05 10.24 -4.60
N PRO A 42 18.57 10.20 -3.34
CA PRO A 42 17.19 10.56 -3.06
C PRO A 42 17.00 12.06 -3.29
N GLN A 43 16.15 12.42 -4.25
CA GLN A 43 15.85 13.81 -4.58
C GLN A 43 14.53 14.27 -3.95
N PRO A 44 14.45 15.51 -3.46
CA PRO A 44 13.18 16.08 -3.05
C PRO A 44 12.30 16.33 -4.29
N ALA A 45 11.02 15.96 -4.20
CA ALA A 45 10.08 16.12 -5.31
C ALA A 45 8.70 16.51 -4.82
N ALA A 46 7.84 16.94 -5.75
CA ALA A 46 6.48 17.32 -5.47
C ALA A 46 5.49 16.51 -6.31
N GLY A 47 4.25 16.41 -5.85
CA GLY A 47 3.22 15.67 -6.55
C GLY A 47 1.83 16.18 -6.21
N LEU A 48 0.94 16.14 -7.18
CA LEU A 48 -0.46 16.48 -6.99
C LEU A 48 -1.34 15.28 -7.31
N GLY A 49 -2.20 14.91 -6.38
CA GLY A 49 -3.20 13.86 -6.55
C GLY A 49 -4.62 14.38 -6.39
N ARG A 50 -5.54 13.84 -7.19
CA ARG A 50 -6.98 14.17 -7.14
C ARG A 50 -7.82 12.91 -7.26
N ARG A 51 -8.82 12.77 -6.40
CA ARG A 51 -9.82 11.68 -6.46
C ARG A 51 -11.16 12.23 -5.99
N LYS A 52 -12.21 12.07 -6.80
CA LYS A 52 -13.50 12.76 -6.60
C LYS A 52 -13.25 14.27 -6.40
N GLU A 53 -13.69 14.82 -5.28
CA GLU A 53 -13.50 16.23 -4.90
C GLU A 53 -12.22 16.47 -4.08
N ALA A 54 -11.53 15.42 -3.64
CA ALA A 54 -10.33 15.56 -2.81
C ALA A 54 -9.11 15.95 -3.66
N ILE A 55 -8.34 16.90 -3.15
CA ILE A 55 -7.08 17.39 -3.73
C ILE A 55 -5.99 17.23 -2.68
N ALA A 56 -4.94 16.50 -3.03
CA ALA A 56 -3.75 16.31 -2.21
C ALA A 56 -2.54 16.94 -2.91
N ARG A 57 -1.89 17.89 -2.23
CA ARG A 57 -0.60 18.45 -2.63
C ARG A 57 0.46 17.83 -1.73
N VAL A 58 1.38 17.11 -2.33
CA VAL A 58 2.38 16.30 -1.63
C VAL A 58 3.76 16.83 -1.98
N ARG A 59 4.62 16.91 -0.97
CA ARG A 59 6.06 17.12 -1.13
C ARG A 59 6.77 16.00 -0.40
N ILE A 60 7.69 15.35 -1.08
CA ILE A 60 8.58 14.36 -0.49
C ILE A 60 9.96 14.98 -0.30
N VAL A 61 10.58 14.62 0.82
CA VAL A 61 11.93 15.05 1.17
C VAL A 61 12.68 13.79 1.61
N PRO A 62 13.94 13.57 1.20
CA PRO A 62 14.76 12.48 1.71
C PRO A 62 14.83 12.54 3.25
N GLY A 63 14.52 11.45 3.95
CA GLY A 63 14.31 11.51 5.40
C GLY A 63 14.12 10.15 6.07
N THR A 64 13.37 10.14 7.18
CA THR A 64 13.20 8.98 8.08
C THR A 64 11.87 8.25 7.93
N GLY A 65 11.03 8.63 6.96
CA GLY A 65 9.69 8.05 6.79
C GLY A 65 8.57 8.76 7.56
N LYS A 66 8.79 10.00 8.01
CA LYS A 66 7.81 10.74 8.81
C LYS A 66 6.69 11.31 7.96
N TRP A 67 5.45 11.11 8.41
CA TRP A 67 4.26 11.65 7.75
C TRP A 67 3.74 12.89 8.48
N LYS A 68 3.57 13.98 7.75
CA LYS A 68 2.90 15.20 8.21
C LYS A 68 1.76 15.55 7.26
N ILE A 69 0.52 15.27 7.68
CA ILE A 69 -0.71 15.55 6.90
C ILE A 69 -1.46 16.68 7.58
N ASN A 70 -1.51 17.86 6.95
CA ASN A 70 -2.15 19.06 7.53
C ASN A 70 -1.69 19.37 8.97
N GLY A 71 -0.45 19.02 9.32
CA GLY A 71 0.11 19.20 10.67
C GLY A 71 -0.14 18.05 11.65
N ARG A 72 -0.81 16.96 11.24
CA ARG A 72 -1.09 15.76 12.03
C ARG A 72 -0.30 14.55 11.52
N THR A 73 -0.20 13.50 12.33
CA THR A 73 0.41 12.23 11.93
C THR A 73 -0.54 11.41 11.05
N LEU A 74 -0.01 10.38 10.37
CA LEU A 74 -0.80 9.51 9.49
C LEU A 74 -1.93 8.80 10.25
N GLU A 75 -1.63 8.30 11.44
CA GLU A 75 -2.54 7.53 12.29
C GLU A 75 -3.70 8.38 12.83
N ASP A 76 -3.40 9.62 13.23
CA ASP A 76 -4.41 10.56 13.73
C ASP A 76 -5.32 11.09 12.59
N TYR A 77 -4.75 11.32 11.40
CA TYR A 77 -5.53 11.80 10.25
C TYR A 77 -6.41 10.70 9.65
N PHE A 78 -5.89 9.48 9.54
CA PHE A 78 -6.61 8.32 9.00
C PHE A 78 -6.73 7.22 10.07
N PRO A 79 -7.82 7.17 10.85
CA PRO A 79 -7.97 6.16 11.90
C PRO A 79 -8.16 4.73 11.36
N ASN A 80 -8.63 4.60 10.11
CA ASN A 80 -8.81 3.30 9.48
C ASN A 80 -7.51 2.78 8.85
N LYS A 81 -7.07 1.59 9.25
CA LYS A 81 -5.87 0.92 8.73
C LYS A 81 -5.88 0.72 7.21
N VAL A 82 -7.06 0.52 6.60
CA VAL A 82 -7.18 0.37 5.14
C VAL A 82 -6.67 1.61 4.41
N HIS A 83 -7.01 2.81 4.90
CA HIS A 83 -6.56 4.06 4.28
C HIS A 83 -5.08 4.32 4.51
N GLN A 84 -4.51 3.87 5.63
CA GLN A 84 -3.08 3.94 5.88
C GLN A 84 -2.31 3.03 4.90
N GLN A 85 -2.81 1.81 4.68
CA GLN A 85 -2.24 0.87 3.71
C GLN A 85 -2.32 1.42 2.29
N GLU A 86 -3.48 1.94 1.86
CA GLU A 86 -3.66 2.56 0.53
C GLU A 86 -2.63 3.66 0.26
N VAL A 87 -2.29 4.46 1.28
CA VAL A 87 -1.33 5.56 1.17
C VAL A 87 0.12 5.06 1.09
N ASN A 88 0.42 3.92 1.72
CA ASN A 88 1.76 3.31 1.75
C ASN A 88 2.06 2.39 0.55
N GLU A 89 1.05 1.90 -0.17
CA GLU A 89 1.18 1.09 -1.40
C GLU A 89 2.29 1.52 -2.38
N PRO A 90 2.42 2.80 -2.78
CA PRO A 90 3.46 3.23 -3.73
C PRO A 90 4.88 3.08 -3.18
N PHE A 91 5.08 3.22 -1.86
CA PHE A 91 6.38 2.98 -1.23
C PHE A 91 6.71 1.50 -1.20
N LYS A 92 5.72 0.65 -0.92
CA LYS A 92 5.88 -0.80 -0.89
C LYS A 92 6.27 -1.38 -2.25
N VAL A 93 5.66 -0.88 -3.34
CA VAL A 93 5.99 -1.35 -4.70
C VAL A 93 7.39 -0.95 -5.16
N LEU A 94 7.92 0.16 -4.62
CA LEU A 94 9.28 0.60 -4.92
C LEU A 94 10.30 0.14 -3.87
N GLU A 95 9.87 -0.53 -2.81
CA GLU A 95 10.71 -0.92 -1.66
C GLU A 95 11.46 0.28 -1.04
N LEU A 96 10.85 1.48 -1.13
CA LEU A 96 11.42 2.76 -0.63
C LEU A 96 10.84 3.16 0.73
N GLU A 97 10.40 2.18 1.53
CA GLU A 97 9.86 2.42 2.86
C GLU A 97 10.93 3.07 3.76
N GLY A 98 10.56 4.13 4.49
CA GLY A 98 11.47 4.82 5.40
C GLY A 98 12.52 5.75 4.75
N ARG A 99 12.62 5.82 3.41
CA ARG A 99 13.59 6.67 2.71
C ARG A 99 13.18 8.14 2.60
N TYR A 100 11.87 8.41 2.63
CA TYR A 100 11.32 9.74 2.38
C TYR A 100 10.36 10.17 3.50
N ASP A 101 10.51 11.41 3.94
CA ASP A 101 9.51 12.12 4.71
C ASP A 101 8.45 12.70 3.77
N VAL A 102 7.17 12.61 4.17
CA VAL A 102 6.03 13.04 3.37
C VAL A 102 5.32 14.20 4.06
N ILE A 103 5.29 15.35 3.37
CA ILE A 103 4.54 16.53 3.79
C ILE A 103 3.38 16.72 2.84
N ALA A 104 2.16 16.55 3.35
CA ALA A 104 0.94 16.62 2.55
C ALA A 104 -0.01 17.71 3.05
N ARG A 105 -0.55 18.48 2.11
CA ARG A 105 -1.68 19.38 2.31
C ARG A 105 -2.88 18.87 1.53
N ILE A 106 -3.94 18.52 2.25
CA ILE A 106 -5.14 17.89 1.68
C ILE A 106 -6.35 18.78 1.93
N SER A 107 -7.18 18.96 0.90
CA SER A 107 -8.42 19.74 0.95
C SER A 107 -9.53 19.08 0.14
N GLY A 108 -10.78 19.19 0.61
CA GLY A 108 -11.98 18.72 -0.09
C GLY A 108 -12.26 17.23 0.04
N GLY A 109 -13.44 16.81 -0.43
CA GLY A 109 -13.91 15.43 -0.40
C GLY A 109 -14.07 14.84 1.02
N GLY A 110 -14.10 13.51 1.10
CA GLY A 110 -14.12 12.75 2.36
C GLY A 110 -12.92 11.82 2.51
N VAL A 111 -12.79 11.15 3.65
CA VAL A 111 -11.60 10.38 4.08
C VAL A 111 -11.09 9.39 3.01
N SER A 112 -11.97 8.57 2.43
CA SER A 112 -11.60 7.62 1.36
C SER A 112 -11.16 8.32 0.06
N GLY A 113 -11.79 9.46 -0.28
CA GLY A 113 -11.36 10.26 -1.43
C GLY A 113 -9.98 10.87 -1.20
N GLN A 114 -9.72 11.34 0.03
CA GLN A 114 -8.47 11.93 0.44
C GLN A 114 -7.33 10.92 0.47
N ALA A 115 -7.53 9.71 1.00
CA ALA A 115 -6.53 8.64 0.98
C ALA A 115 -6.09 8.28 -0.45
N GLY A 116 -7.05 8.05 -1.35
CA GLY A 116 -6.73 7.74 -2.74
C GLY A 116 -6.15 8.94 -3.53
N ALA A 117 -6.48 10.17 -3.15
CA ALA A 117 -5.82 11.36 -3.70
C ALA A 117 -4.38 11.45 -3.21
N LEU A 118 -4.12 11.18 -1.93
CA LEU A 118 -2.79 11.18 -1.34
C LEU A 118 -1.89 10.11 -1.98
N ARG A 119 -2.41 8.89 -2.17
CA ARG A 119 -1.74 7.80 -2.89
C ARG A 119 -1.22 8.24 -4.26
N LEU A 120 -2.10 8.86 -5.08
CA LEU A 120 -1.72 9.36 -6.40
C LEU A 120 -0.70 10.51 -6.31
N GLY A 121 -0.81 11.38 -5.31
CA GLY A 121 0.14 12.46 -5.07
C GLY A 121 1.54 11.94 -4.73
N VAL A 122 1.62 10.94 -3.85
CA VAL A 122 2.87 10.27 -3.47
C VAL A 122 3.49 9.55 -4.67
N ALA A 123 2.71 8.77 -5.43
CA ALA A 123 3.20 8.08 -6.62
C ALA A 123 3.78 9.04 -7.67
N ARG A 124 3.15 10.22 -7.86
CA ARG A 124 3.66 11.26 -8.76
C ARG A 124 4.94 11.90 -8.25
N ALA A 125 5.02 12.17 -6.96
CA ALA A 125 6.23 12.73 -6.34
C ALA A 125 7.41 11.75 -6.47
N LEU A 126 7.20 10.45 -6.21
CA LEU A 126 8.24 9.43 -6.37
C LEU A 126 8.68 9.27 -7.83
N ASN A 127 7.74 9.35 -8.78
CA ASN A 127 8.08 9.34 -10.19
C ASN A 127 8.88 10.58 -10.63
N GLU A 128 8.69 11.74 -10.01
CA GLU A 128 9.45 12.95 -10.31
C GLU A 128 10.85 12.92 -9.66
N ALA A 129 11.01 12.27 -8.50
CA ALA A 129 12.30 12.12 -7.84
C ALA A 129 13.30 11.27 -8.65
N ASP A 130 12.84 10.19 -9.26
CA ASP A 130 13.65 9.33 -10.13
C ASP A 130 12.76 8.75 -11.24
N VAL A 131 12.77 9.42 -12.40
CA VAL A 131 11.88 9.09 -13.52
C VAL A 131 12.27 7.77 -14.17
N ASP A 132 13.55 7.45 -14.22
CA ASP A 132 14.06 6.32 -14.99
C ASP A 132 13.80 5.00 -14.24
N ASN A 133 14.02 4.98 -12.91
CA ASN A 133 13.83 3.78 -12.12
C ASN A 133 12.39 3.59 -11.64
N ASN A 134 11.68 4.66 -11.27
CA ASN A 134 10.38 4.52 -10.60
C ASN A 134 9.19 4.42 -11.58
N ARG A 135 9.31 4.94 -12.81
CA ARG A 135 8.17 5.01 -13.74
C ARG A 135 7.68 3.64 -14.19
N GLY A 136 8.59 2.73 -14.51
CA GLY A 136 8.28 1.37 -14.95
C GLY A 136 7.40 0.60 -13.95
N PRO A 137 7.87 0.37 -12.71
CA PRO A 137 7.10 -0.34 -11.68
C PRO A 137 5.80 0.38 -11.32
N LEU A 138 5.80 1.71 -11.16
CA LEU A 138 4.58 2.46 -10.82
C LEU A 138 3.52 2.43 -11.93
N LYS A 139 3.94 2.43 -13.20
CA LYS A 139 3.02 2.30 -14.34
C LYS A 139 2.42 0.90 -14.42
N LYS A 140 3.22 -0.14 -14.19
CA LYS A 140 2.76 -1.54 -14.17
C LYS A 140 1.76 -1.79 -13.03
N ALA A 141 2.00 -1.20 -11.86
CA ALA A 141 1.08 -1.28 -10.71
C ALA A 141 -0.16 -0.36 -10.84
N GLY A 142 -0.20 0.52 -11.84
CA GLY A 142 -1.35 1.39 -12.11
C GLY A 142 -1.45 2.64 -11.22
N PHE A 143 -0.43 2.99 -10.46
CA PHE A 143 -0.47 4.11 -9.51
C PHE A 143 -0.36 5.50 -10.14
N LEU A 144 0.08 5.60 -11.40
CA LEU A 144 0.13 6.87 -12.13
C LEU A 144 -1.22 7.27 -12.75
N LYS A 145 -2.16 6.32 -12.87
CA LYS A 145 -3.48 6.58 -13.44
C LYS A 145 -4.38 7.25 -12.40
N ARG A 146 -4.97 8.39 -12.78
CA ARG A 146 -6.01 9.03 -11.98
C ARG A 146 -7.30 8.21 -12.05
N ASP A 147 -7.93 7.99 -10.90
CA ASP A 147 -9.32 7.51 -10.85
C ASP A 147 -10.26 8.67 -11.24
N ASP A 148 -10.91 8.52 -12.39
CA ASP A 148 -11.77 9.49 -13.05
C ASP A 148 -13.22 9.43 -12.55
N ARG A 149 -13.58 8.44 -11.72
CA ARG A 149 -14.94 8.28 -11.21
C ARG A 149 -15.35 9.51 -10.40
N ALA A 150 -16.41 10.16 -10.86
CA ALA A 150 -17.06 11.30 -10.20
C ALA A 150 -18.53 10.97 -9.91
N VAL A 151 -19.13 11.70 -8.97
CA VAL A 151 -20.56 11.54 -8.66
C VAL A 151 -21.37 12.07 -9.84
N GLU A 152 -22.19 11.21 -10.45
CA GLU A 152 -23.11 11.63 -11.49
C GLU A 152 -24.17 12.59 -10.90
N ARG A 153 -24.43 13.69 -11.60
CA ARG A 153 -25.50 14.62 -11.23
C ARG A 153 -26.87 13.94 -11.25
N LYS A 154 -27.81 14.47 -10.48
CA LYS A 154 -29.23 14.12 -10.61
C LYS A 154 -29.75 14.56 -11.99
N LYS A 155 -30.43 13.65 -12.70
CA LYS A 155 -31.11 13.95 -13.97
C LYS A 155 -32.56 14.30 -13.69
N ALA A 156 -33.15 15.18 -14.52
CA ALA A 156 -34.56 15.54 -14.40
C ALA A 156 -35.45 14.30 -14.56
N GLY A 157 -36.58 14.24 -13.83
CA GLY A 157 -37.49 13.09 -13.82
C GLY A 157 -37.01 11.86 -13.02
N LEU A 158 -35.73 11.79 -12.62
CA LEU A 158 -35.19 10.71 -11.81
C LEU A 158 -35.06 11.11 -10.33
N LYS A 159 -35.20 10.13 -9.42
CA LYS A 159 -35.01 10.33 -7.97
C LYS A 159 -33.53 10.50 -7.59
N LYS A 160 -32.62 9.86 -8.33
CA LYS A 160 -31.15 9.99 -8.22
C LYS A 160 -30.53 10.04 -9.62
N ALA A 161 -29.22 9.85 -9.77
CA ALA A 161 -28.55 9.83 -11.07
C ALA A 161 -29.17 8.82 -12.07
N ARG A 162 -29.57 7.64 -11.59
CA ARG A 162 -30.18 6.56 -12.40
C ARG A 162 -31.51 6.02 -11.87
N LYS A 163 -31.83 6.23 -10.58
CA LYS A 163 -33.02 5.66 -9.93
C LYS A 163 -34.29 6.34 -10.47
N ALA A 164 -35.04 5.62 -11.31
CA ALA A 164 -36.35 6.04 -11.80
C ALA A 164 -37.44 5.86 -10.72
N PRO A 165 -38.52 6.66 -10.76
CA PRO A 165 -39.76 6.29 -10.08
C PRO A 165 -40.33 4.99 -10.66
N GLN A 166 -41.20 4.31 -9.91
CA GLN A 166 -41.90 3.13 -10.40
C GLN A 166 -42.82 3.52 -11.56
N TYR A 167 -42.71 2.80 -12.68
CA TYR A 167 -43.57 2.99 -13.85
C TYR A 167 -44.87 2.20 -13.67
N SER A 168 -46.02 2.80 -14.01
CA SER A 168 -47.32 2.12 -14.07
C SER A 168 -47.69 1.89 -15.53
N LYS A 169 -47.72 0.61 -15.94
CA LYS A 169 -48.16 0.17 -17.28
C LYS A 169 -49.65 -0.19 -17.18
N ARG A 170 -50.52 0.82 -17.16
CA ARG A 170 -51.96 0.63 -17.27
C ARG A 170 -52.41 1.02 -18.67
#